data_AF-A0A812EWY4-F1
#
_entry.id   AF-A0A812EWY4-F1
#
_cell.length_a   1.000
_cell.length_b   1.000
_cell.length_c   1.000
_cell.angle_alpha   90.00
_cell.angle_beta   90.00
_cell.angle_gamma   90.00
#
_symmetry.space_group_name_H-M   'P 1'
#
loop_
_entity.id
_entity.type
_entity.pdbx_description
1 polymer ?
#
loop_
_entity_poly.entity_id
_entity_poly.type
_entity_poly.pdbx_seq_one_letter_code
_entity_poly.pdbx_strand_id
1 'polypeptide(L)'
;MTLRALAASKPPLAQRSTHPPSVPLTSTVYSTTSVMPYTPQPLHPFRKKDRRNADWYEAHWGEMQPASEAKRQALLAYKHNSCVSTRDDLRPACSKAQQTACHCANDYWLNLCIQTAANSGDARGMYASIKATIGPTPIKTAPLKSKAGEVITDWGKQLECWVEHYLELYAIQNVVMDATLGALPSLPVMEELDALPSAEELRKTIDSLLQESPWEGWDPIRGSEEWQAGSAAAST
;
A
#
# COMPACT_ATOMS: atom_id res chain seq x y z
N MET A 1 22.39 14.78 66.35
CA MET A 1 22.35 15.34 67.72
C MET A 1 23.30 16.53 67.72
N THR A 2 22.96 17.80 67.90
CA THR A 2 21.76 18.50 68.39
C THR A 2 21.81 19.96 67.89
N LEU A 3 20.64 20.59 67.72
CA LEU A 3 20.34 21.93 67.17
C LEU A 3 20.68 23.13 68.09
N ARG A 4 20.94 24.30 67.48
CA ARG A 4 20.30 25.64 67.70
C ARG A 4 21.00 26.68 66.80
N ALA A 5 20.40 27.25 65.75
CA ALA A 5 19.34 28.27 65.67
C ALA A 5 19.79 29.70 66.10
N LEU A 6 19.88 30.61 65.11
CA LEU A 6 19.63 32.05 65.28
C LEU A 6 18.90 32.59 64.04
N ALA A 7 17.96 33.50 64.28
CA ALA A 7 16.88 33.90 63.38
C ALA A 7 17.09 35.28 62.73
N ALA A 8 16.31 35.49 61.66
CA ALA A 8 15.66 36.72 61.20
C ALA A 8 16.50 37.85 60.55
N SER A 9 16.14 38.21 59.32
CA SER A 9 15.41 39.47 59.03
C SER A 9 15.07 39.59 57.54
N LYS A 10 13.80 39.83 57.23
CA LYS A 10 13.22 40.02 55.89
C LYS A 10 12.73 41.47 55.79
N PRO A 11 13.12 42.27 54.78
CA PRO A 11 12.52 43.58 54.54
C PRO A 11 11.29 43.50 53.60
N PRO A 12 10.42 44.53 53.61
CA PRO A 12 8.97 44.35 53.43
C PRO A 12 8.41 44.69 52.04
N LEU A 13 7.22 44.16 51.78
CA LEU A 13 6.26 44.60 50.76
C LEU A 13 5.63 45.94 51.17
N ALA A 14 5.61 46.92 50.27
CA ALA A 14 4.78 48.12 50.38
C ALA A 14 3.83 48.22 49.17
N GLN A 15 2.58 48.54 49.47
CA GLN A 15 1.40 48.45 48.61
C GLN A 15 1.07 49.79 47.90
N ARG A 16 0.63 49.66 46.65
CA ARG A 16 -0.48 50.32 45.92
C ARG A 16 -1.03 51.69 46.38
N SER A 17 -1.11 52.63 45.42
CA SER A 17 -2.10 53.73 45.35
C SER A 17 -2.43 53.97 43.86
N THR A 18 -3.54 53.51 43.29
CA THR A 18 -4.86 54.16 43.13
C THR A 18 -4.81 55.65 42.73
N HIS A 19 -4.88 55.93 41.42
CA HIS A 19 -5.83 56.84 40.73
C HIS A 19 -5.36 57.10 39.27
N PRO A 20 -6.22 56.99 38.24
CA PRO A 20 -5.86 57.36 36.87
C PRO A 20 -6.18 58.84 36.60
N PRO A 21 -5.25 59.65 36.07
CA PRO A 21 -5.60 60.97 35.55
C PRO A 21 -6.03 60.90 34.08
N SER A 22 -7.16 61.54 33.83
CA SER A 22 -7.88 61.70 32.58
C SER A 22 -7.05 62.29 31.44
N VAL A 23 -7.28 61.76 30.25
CA VAL A 23 -6.64 62.13 28.97
C VAL A 23 -7.36 63.35 28.36
N PRO A 24 -6.65 64.41 27.92
CA PRO A 24 -7.22 65.38 27.00
C PRO A 24 -7.08 64.93 25.54
N LEU A 25 -8.19 64.94 24.82
CA LEU A 25 -8.31 64.69 23.37
C LEU A 25 -7.50 65.71 22.57
N THR A 26 -6.58 65.22 21.73
CA THR A 26 -6.10 65.97 20.57
C THR A 26 -6.27 65.11 19.32
N SER A 27 -7.11 65.62 18.42
CA SER A 27 -7.34 65.11 17.07
C SER A 27 -6.02 65.14 16.30
N THR A 28 -5.50 63.97 15.93
CA THR A 28 -4.52 63.86 14.87
C THR A 28 -5.04 62.85 13.86
N VAL A 29 -5.49 63.40 12.74
CA VAL A 29 -5.73 62.70 11.48
C VAL A 29 -4.42 62.06 11.02
N TYR A 30 -4.34 60.74 11.04
CA TYR A 30 -3.26 60.00 10.40
C TYR A 30 -3.72 59.42 9.08
N SER A 31 -2.93 59.78 8.07
CA SER A 31 -3.05 59.47 6.66
C SER A 31 -3.11 57.98 6.37
N THR A 32 -3.98 57.68 5.41
CA THR A 32 -4.12 56.48 4.59
C THR A 32 -2.86 55.60 4.51
N THR A 33 -2.90 54.46 5.19
CA THR A 33 -2.04 53.31 4.85
C THR A 33 -2.30 52.93 3.41
N SER A 34 -1.28 53.10 2.55
CA SER A 34 -1.24 52.56 1.19
C SER A 34 -1.45 51.05 1.26
N VAL A 35 -2.70 50.63 1.07
CA VAL A 35 -3.07 49.23 0.86
C VAL A 35 -2.45 48.82 -0.47
N MET A 36 -1.37 48.04 -0.40
CA MET A 36 -0.86 47.33 -1.58
C MET A 36 -2.01 46.50 -2.16
N PRO A 37 -2.44 46.72 -3.40
CA PRO A 37 -3.43 45.85 -4.02
C PRO A 37 -2.79 44.47 -4.16
N TYR A 38 -3.25 43.51 -3.35
CA TYR A 38 -2.95 42.11 -3.58
C TYR A 38 -3.60 41.74 -4.91
N THR A 39 -2.81 41.80 -5.98
CA THR A 39 -3.17 41.16 -7.24
C THR A 39 -3.20 39.65 -7.00
N PRO A 40 -4.36 38.98 -7.10
CA PRO A 40 -4.40 37.53 -7.02
C PRO A 40 -3.55 36.98 -8.15
N GLN A 41 -2.46 36.31 -7.80
CA GLN A 41 -1.69 35.51 -8.75
C GLN A 41 -2.66 34.55 -9.43
N PRO A 42 -2.68 34.47 -10.78
CA PRO A 42 -3.48 33.48 -11.47
C PRO A 42 -3.11 32.11 -10.93
N LEU A 43 -4.09 31.37 -10.42
CA LEU A 43 -3.90 29.95 -10.14
C LEU A 43 -3.42 29.33 -11.45
N HIS A 44 -2.17 28.87 -11.45
CA HIS A 44 -1.60 28.16 -12.58
C HIS A 44 -2.61 27.06 -12.94
N PRO A 45 -3.16 27.02 -14.18
CA PRO A 45 -4.09 25.98 -14.53
C PRO A 45 -3.39 24.67 -14.23
N PHE A 46 -4.02 23.81 -13.41
CA PHE A 46 -3.52 22.49 -13.09
C PHE A 46 -2.95 21.91 -14.37
N ARG A 47 -1.62 21.69 -14.38
CA ARG A 47 -0.89 21.25 -15.57
C ARG A 47 -1.68 20.06 -16.11
N LYS A 48 -2.29 20.21 -17.29
CA LYS A 48 -2.86 19.09 -18.04
C LYS A 48 -1.67 18.23 -18.43
N LYS A 49 -1.24 17.36 -17.51
CA LYS A 49 -0.37 16.26 -17.86
C LYS A 49 -1.26 15.39 -18.71
N ASP A 50 -0.92 15.26 -19.97
CA ASP A 50 -1.38 14.13 -20.78
C ASP A 50 -0.87 12.87 -20.07
N ARG A 51 -1.65 12.40 -19.09
CA ARG A 51 -1.45 11.09 -18.50
C ARG A 51 -1.78 10.14 -19.63
N ARG A 52 -0.78 9.39 -20.09
CA ARG A 52 -0.90 8.47 -21.24
C ARG A 52 -2.04 7.47 -21.07
N ASN A 53 -2.48 7.26 -19.84
CA ASN A 53 -3.64 6.45 -19.49
C ASN A 53 -4.61 7.39 -18.76
N ALA A 54 -5.73 7.74 -19.38
CA ALA A 54 -6.82 8.43 -18.72
C ALA A 54 -7.36 7.50 -17.63
N ASP A 55 -7.44 7.97 -16.39
CA ASP A 55 -8.09 7.20 -15.34
C ASP A 55 -9.60 7.10 -15.60
N TRP A 56 -10.31 6.24 -14.87
CA TRP A 56 -11.75 6.01 -15.07
C TRP A 56 -12.57 7.31 -14.98
N TYR A 57 -12.08 8.32 -14.27
CA TYR A 57 -12.74 9.61 -14.12
C TYR A 57 -12.53 10.49 -15.35
N GLU A 58 -11.30 10.59 -15.85
CA GLU A 58 -10.98 11.32 -17.09
C GLU A 58 -11.63 10.66 -18.32
N ALA A 59 -11.64 9.33 -18.37
CA ALA A 59 -12.27 8.56 -19.45
C ALA A 59 -13.77 8.82 -19.54
N HIS A 60 -14.44 9.15 -18.44
CA HIS A 60 -15.88 9.40 -18.37
C HIS A 60 -16.19 10.85 -17.94
N TRP A 61 -15.29 11.77 -18.27
CA TRP A 61 -15.39 13.18 -17.89
C TRP A 61 -16.72 13.82 -18.32
N GLY A 62 -17.24 13.47 -19.51
CA GLY A 62 -18.51 13.99 -20.02
C GLY A 62 -19.71 13.70 -19.12
N GLU A 63 -19.70 12.58 -18.39
CA GLU A 63 -20.75 12.18 -17.44
C GLU A 63 -20.45 12.65 -16.02
N MET A 64 -19.18 12.60 -15.61
CA MET A 64 -18.74 12.98 -14.27
C MET A 64 -18.75 14.50 -14.02
N GLN A 65 -18.45 15.31 -15.03
CA GLN A 65 -18.43 16.77 -14.93
C GLN A 65 -19.80 17.34 -14.49
N PRO A 66 -20.93 17.06 -15.17
CA PRO A 66 -22.21 17.63 -14.77
C PRO A 66 -22.66 17.15 -13.38
N ALA A 67 -22.40 15.88 -13.03
CA ALA A 67 -22.78 15.34 -11.73
C ALA A 67 -21.95 15.94 -10.57
N SER A 68 -20.64 16.15 -10.79
CA SER A 68 -19.76 16.78 -9.80
C SER A 68 -20.07 18.28 -9.63
N GLU A 69 -20.39 18.97 -10.72
CA GLU A 69 -20.79 20.38 -10.72
C GLU A 69 -22.13 20.58 -10.01
N ALA A 70 -23.13 19.74 -10.28
CA ALA A 70 -24.43 19.79 -9.59
C ALA A 70 -24.26 19.59 -8.07
N LYS A 71 -23.43 18.61 -7.65
CA LYS A 71 -23.10 18.41 -6.23
C LYS A 71 -22.42 19.65 -5.63
N ARG A 72 -21.47 20.25 -6.36
CA ARG A 72 -20.74 21.45 -5.92
C ARG A 72 -21.69 22.63 -5.71
N GLN A 73 -22.62 22.86 -6.64
CA GLN A 73 -23.59 23.95 -6.55
C GLN A 73 -24.54 23.76 -5.36
N ALA A 74 -25.10 22.56 -5.19
CA ALA A 74 -25.95 22.26 -4.03
C ALA A 74 -25.19 22.43 -2.70
N LEU A 75 -23.91 22.05 -2.66
CA LEU A 75 -23.08 22.23 -1.47
C LEU A 75 -22.82 23.71 -1.15
N LEU A 76 -22.62 24.55 -2.17
CA LEU A 76 -22.49 25.99 -2.00
C LEU A 76 -23.79 26.62 -1.49
N ALA A 77 -24.94 26.23 -2.04
CA ALA A 77 -26.25 26.69 -1.58
C ALA A 77 -26.51 26.33 -0.11
N TYR A 78 -26.16 25.11 0.30
CA TYR A 78 -26.26 24.66 1.70
C TYR A 78 -25.30 25.43 2.63
N LYS A 79 -24.07 25.69 2.19
CA LYS A 79 -23.10 26.50 2.96
C LYS A 79 -23.54 27.95 3.12
N HIS A 80 -24.16 28.52 2.09
CA HIS A 80 -24.71 29.87 2.14
C HIS A 80 -25.91 29.94 3.08
N ASN A 81 -26.84 28.98 2.97
CA ASN A 81 -28.05 28.91 3.78
C ASN A 81 -28.25 27.49 4.30
N SER A 82 -27.84 27.24 5.54
CA SER A 82 -27.92 25.92 6.16
C SER A 82 -29.32 25.68 6.72
N CYS A 83 -30.23 25.18 5.89
CA CYS A 83 -31.60 24.87 6.27
C CYS A 83 -32.03 23.49 5.76
N VAL A 84 -33.22 23.05 6.16
CA VAL A 84 -33.74 21.72 5.81
C VAL A 84 -33.90 21.57 4.30
N SER A 85 -34.44 22.58 3.61
CA SER A 85 -34.63 22.55 2.15
C SER A 85 -33.31 22.38 1.39
N THR A 86 -32.29 23.20 1.69
CA THR A 86 -30.99 23.12 0.99
C THR A 86 -30.23 21.83 1.30
N ARG A 87 -30.43 21.25 2.49
CA ARG A 87 -29.94 19.92 2.83
C ARG A 87 -30.65 18.82 2.03
N ASP A 88 -31.96 18.93 1.89
CA ASP A 88 -32.79 17.98 1.17
C ASP A 88 -32.52 18.03 -0.35
N ASP A 89 -32.06 19.16 -0.88
CA ASP A 89 -31.56 19.31 -2.26
C ASP A 89 -30.12 18.76 -2.43
N LEU A 90 -29.27 18.90 -1.41
CA LEU A 90 -27.90 18.40 -1.44
C LEU A 90 -27.84 16.87 -1.46
N ARG A 91 -28.71 16.20 -0.70
CA ARG A 91 -28.75 14.74 -0.61
C ARG A 91 -28.91 14.04 -1.98
N PRO A 92 -29.91 14.36 -2.83
CA PRO A 92 -30.07 13.73 -4.14
C PRO A 92 -28.91 14.09 -5.09
N ALA A 93 -28.37 15.31 -5.02
CA ALA A 93 -27.20 15.69 -5.82
C ALA A 93 -25.95 14.85 -5.45
N CYS A 94 -25.72 14.61 -4.16
CA CYS A 94 -24.66 13.71 -3.68
C CYS A 94 -24.91 12.27 -4.13
N SER A 95 -26.13 11.76 -3.96
CA SER A 95 -26.51 10.41 -4.37
C SER A 95 -26.30 10.20 -5.87
N LYS A 96 -26.72 11.16 -6.70
CA LYS A 96 -26.55 11.12 -8.15
C LYS A 96 -25.06 11.14 -8.54
N ALA A 97 -24.26 12.01 -7.93
CA ALA A 97 -22.82 12.06 -8.18
C ALA A 97 -22.12 10.75 -7.78
N GLN A 98 -22.53 10.13 -6.68
CA GLN A 98 -22.01 8.83 -6.26
C GLN A 98 -22.44 7.73 -7.23
N GLN A 99 -23.71 7.67 -7.62
CA GLN A 99 -24.22 6.68 -8.57
C GLN A 99 -23.49 6.78 -9.91
N THR A 100 -23.33 7.99 -10.44
CA THR A 100 -22.58 8.22 -11.68
C THR A 100 -21.11 7.79 -11.51
N ALA A 101 -20.45 8.14 -10.40
CA ALA A 101 -19.08 7.70 -10.14
C ALA A 101 -18.95 6.17 -10.12
N CYS A 102 -19.86 5.47 -9.43
CA CYS A 102 -19.87 4.01 -9.36
C CYS A 102 -20.11 3.39 -10.74
N HIS A 103 -21.09 3.90 -11.50
CA HIS A 103 -21.36 3.44 -12.86
C HIS A 103 -20.14 3.63 -13.76
N CYS A 104 -19.56 4.83 -13.79
CA CYS A 104 -18.41 5.12 -14.64
C CYS A 104 -17.17 4.30 -14.26
N ALA A 105 -16.92 4.11 -12.97
CA ALA A 105 -15.85 3.24 -12.53
C ALA A 105 -16.10 1.79 -13.00
N ASN A 106 -17.29 1.25 -12.77
CA ASN A 106 -17.63 -0.12 -13.15
C ASN A 106 -17.52 -0.33 -14.66
N ASP A 107 -18.09 0.57 -15.47
CA ASP A 107 -18.03 0.51 -16.93
C ASP A 107 -16.59 0.59 -17.43
N TYR A 108 -15.77 1.47 -16.85
CA TYR A 108 -14.35 1.54 -17.17
C TYR A 108 -13.63 0.23 -16.86
N TRP A 109 -13.82 -0.34 -15.67
CA TRP A 109 -13.17 -1.59 -15.26
C TRP A 109 -13.67 -2.82 -16.02
N LEU A 110 -14.95 -2.84 -16.44
CA LEU A 110 -15.53 -3.90 -17.26
C LEU A 110 -15.02 -3.86 -18.70
N ASN A 111 -14.85 -2.66 -19.26
CA ASN A 111 -14.29 -2.48 -20.61
C ASN A 111 -12.78 -2.71 -20.65
N LEU A 112 -12.11 -2.56 -19.51
CA LEU A 112 -10.73 -2.97 -19.35
C LEU A 112 -10.70 -4.49 -19.34
N CYS A 113 -10.10 -5.07 -20.38
CA CYS A 113 -10.06 -6.47 -20.79
C CYS A 113 -9.66 -7.52 -19.73
N ILE A 114 -9.46 -7.15 -18.46
CA ILE A 114 -9.18 -8.04 -17.33
C ILE A 114 -10.28 -9.08 -17.18
N GLN A 115 -11.56 -8.68 -17.14
CA GLN A 115 -12.65 -9.63 -16.91
C GLN A 115 -12.91 -10.51 -18.15
N THR A 116 -12.83 -9.93 -19.34
CA THR A 116 -13.00 -10.66 -20.60
C THR A 116 -11.89 -11.69 -20.82
N ALA A 117 -10.64 -11.31 -20.57
CA ALA A 117 -9.48 -12.20 -20.66
C ALA A 117 -9.49 -13.28 -19.57
N ALA A 118 -9.94 -12.95 -18.35
CA ALA A 118 -10.12 -13.92 -17.27
C ALA A 118 -11.19 -14.97 -17.65
N ASN A 119 -12.34 -14.52 -18.16
CA ASN A 119 -13.43 -15.41 -18.58
C ASN A 119 -13.03 -16.32 -19.76
N SER A 120 -12.10 -15.89 -20.62
CA SER A 120 -11.59 -16.69 -21.74
C SER A 120 -10.33 -17.51 -21.41
N GLY A 121 -9.79 -17.41 -20.19
CA GLY A 121 -8.53 -18.06 -19.81
C GLY A 121 -7.27 -17.48 -20.48
N ASP A 122 -7.33 -16.27 -21.04
CA ASP A 122 -6.17 -15.60 -21.66
C ASP A 122 -5.31 -14.90 -20.60
N ALA A 123 -4.39 -15.67 -20.00
CA ALA A 123 -3.46 -15.15 -18.99
C ALA A 123 -2.56 -14.01 -19.53
N ARG A 124 -2.22 -14.01 -20.83
CA ARG A 124 -1.37 -12.98 -21.44
C ARG A 124 -2.15 -11.68 -21.60
N GLY A 125 -3.39 -11.76 -22.10
CA GLY A 125 -4.31 -10.63 -22.18
C GLY A 125 -4.57 -10.03 -20.80
N MET A 126 -4.79 -10.86 -19.78
CA MET A 126 -4.97 -10.41 -18.40
C MET A 126 -3.75 -9.64 -17.89
N TYR A 127 -2.53 -10.18 -18.05
CA TYR A 127 -1.29 -9.51 -17.65
C TYR A 127 -1.09 -8.16 -18.37
N ALA A 128 -1.31 -8.13 -19.70
CA ALA A 128 -1.19 -6.91 -20.49
C ALA A 128 -2.19 -5.84 -20.04
N SER A 129 -3.42 -6.24 -19.73
CA SER A 129 -4.48 -5.36 -19.23
C SER A 129 -4.11 -4.77 -17.87
N ILE A 130 -3.64 -5.60 -16.93
CA ILE A 130 -3.17 -5.16 -15.60
C ILE A 130 -2.02 -4.15 -15.74
N LYS A 131 -1.03 -4.44 -16.59
CA LYS A 131 0.09 -3.54 -16.92
C LYS A 131 -0.38 -2.19 -17.44
N ALA A 132 -1.32 -2.19 -18.39
CA ALA A 132 -1.87 -0.97 -18.96
C ALA A 132 -2.63 -0.14 -17.91
N THR A 133 -3.32 -0.83 -16.99
CA THR A 133 -4.16 -0.18 -15.99
C THR A 133 -3.38 0.44 -14.84
N ILE A 134 -2.47 -0.32 -14.24
CA ILE A 134 -1.64 0.14 -13.12
C ILE A 134 -0.63 1.20 -13.61
N GLY A 135 -0.32 1.18 -14.91
CA GLY A 135 0.72 2.01 -15.50
C GLY A 135 2.11 1.48 -15.17
N PRO A 136 3.17 2.27 -15.42
CA PRO A 136 4.53 1.87 -15.07
C PRO A 136 4.64 1.66 -13.55
N THR A 137 4.78 0.42 -13.10
CA THR A 137 5.08 0.12 -11.70
C THR A 137 6.44 0.76 -11.38
N PRO A 138 6.51 1.71 -10.44
CA PRO A 138 7.80 2.24 -10.03
C PRO A 138 8.58 1.10 -9.39
N ILE A 139 9.69 0.72 -10.02
CA ILE A 139 10.64 -0.21 -9.42
C ILE A 139 11.27 0.55 -8.25
N LYS A 140 10.71 0.35 -7.05
CA LYS A 140 11.31 0.84 -5.82
C LYS A 140 12.40 -0.13 -5.43
N THR A 141 13.58 0.03 -6.01
CA THR A 141 14.73 -0.72 -5.52
C THR A 141 15.10 -0.16 -4.16
N ALA A 142 15.13 -1.03 -3.14
CA ALA A 142 15.60 -0.63 -1.83
C ALA A 142 17.07 -0.16 -1.96
N PRO A 143 17.45 0.98 -1.35
CA PRO A 143 18.84 1.42 -1.38
C PRO A 143 19.72 0.39 -0.67
N LEU A 144 20.64 -0.22 -1.40
CA LEU A 144 21.63 -1.15 -0.84
C LEU A 144 22.79 -0.34 -0.25
N LYS A 145 23.47 -0.86 0.77
CA LYS A 145 24.71 -0.25 1.27
C LYS A 145 25.91 -1.05 0.78
N SER A 146 26.93 -0.37 0.30
CA SER A 146 28.23 -0.99 0.00
C SER A 146 28.90 -1.47 1.29
N LYS A 147 29.96 -2.27 1.15
CA LYS A 147 30.79 -2.72 2.28
C LYS A 147 31.40 -1.55 3.07
N ALA A 148 31.62 -0.41 2.40
CA ALA A 148 32.07 0.84 3.04
C ALA A 148 30.93 1.65 3.70
N GLY A 149 29.68 1.17 3.61
CA GLY A 149 28.50 1.82 4.19
C GLY A 149 27.82 2.87 3.29
N GLU A 150 28.31 3.06 2.06
CA GLU A 150 27.77 4.03 1.10
C GLU A 150 26.46 3.51 0.47
N VAL A 151 25.46 4.38 0.33
CA VAL A 151 24.17 4.01 -0.25
C VAL A 151 24.25 3.93 -1.77
N ILE A 152 24.06 2.73 -2.31
CA ILE A 152 24.04 2.44 -3.75
C ILE A 152 22.60 2.55 -4.26
N THR A 153 22.35 3.54 -5.11
CA THR A 153 21.05 3.77 -5.77
C THR A 153 21.01 3.27 -7.22
N ASP A 154 22.16 3.02 -7.84
CA ASP A 154 22.27 2.53 -9.22
C ASP A 154 22.10 1.01 -9.28
N TRP A 155 21.27 0.54 -10.21
CA TRP A 155 20.95 -0.89 -10.35
C TRP A 155 22.15 -1.74 -10.76
N GLY A 156 23.00 -1.24 -11.67
CA GLY A 156 24.20 -1.96 -12.11
C GLY A 156 25.17 -2.17 -10.96
N LYS A 157 25.43 -1.11 -10.20
CA LYS A 157 26.28 -1.17 -9.00
C LYS A 157 25.70 -2.04 -7.88
N GLN A 158 24.37 -2.09 -7.75
CA GLN A 158 23.74 -3.01 -6.79
C GLN A 158 24.00 -4.47 -7.19
N LEU A 159 23.90 -4.78 -8.49
CA LEU A 159 24.19 -6.12 -8.99
C LEU A 159 25.66 -6.51 -8.77
N GLU A 160 26.60 -5.60 -9.03
CA GLU A 160 28.03 -5.81 -8.72
C GLU A 160 28.26 -6.08 -7.23
N CYS A 161 27.60 -5.32 -6.34
CA CYS A 161 27.70 -5.53 -4.89
C CYS A 161 27.18 -6.91 -4.47
N TRP A 162 26.12 -7.43 -5.11
CA TRP A 162 25.64 -8.79 -4.89
C TRP A 162 26.65 -9.83 -5.37
N VAL A 163 27.26 -9.62 -6.55
CA VAL A 163 28.29 -10.51 -7.09
C VAL A 163 29.49 -10.59 -6.13
N GLU A 164 29.99 -9.45 -5.66
CA GLU A 164 31.08 -9.41 -4.67
C GLU A 164 30.72 -10.16 -3.38
N HIS A 165 29.53 -9.92 -2.83
CA HIS A 165 29.09 -10.58 -1.60
C HIS A 165 29.04 -12.11 -1.73
N TYR A 166 28.48 -12.63 -2.84
CA TYR A 166 28.42 -14.07 -3.05
C TYR A 166 29.79 -14.67 -3.35
N LEU A 167 30.66 -13.98 -4.08
CA LEU A 167 32.04 -14.42 -4.28
C LEU A 167 32.80 -14.52 -2.96
N GLU A 168 32.65 -13.55 -2.06
CA GLU A 168 33.22 -13.61 -0.72
C GLU A 168 32.66 -14.80 0.06
N LEU A 169 31.34 -14.99 0.07
CA LEU A 169 30.71 -16.12 0.76
C LEU A 169 31.22 -17.48 0.28
N TYR A 170 31.38 -17.67 -1.03
CA TYR A 170 31.89 -18.93 -1.58
C TYR A 170 33.40 -19.09 -1.42
N ALA A 171 34.14 -18.00 -1.25
CA ALA A 171 35.57 -18.04 -0.93
C ALA A 171 35.85 -18.38 0.54
N ILE A 172 34.85 -18.30 1.43
CA ILE A 172 35.00 -18.72 2.83
C ILE A 172 35.14 -20.24 2.87
N GLN A 173 36.37 -20.70 3.14
CA GLN A 173 36.66 -22.10 3.36
C GLN A 173 36.06 -22.53 4.70
N ASN A 174 35.03 -23.37 4.66
CA ASN A 174 34.43 -23.92 5.86
C ASN A 174 35.36 -25.02 6.40
N VAL A 175 36.25 -24.66 7.32
CA VAL A 175 37.14 -25.62 7.98
C VAL A 175 36.32 -26.37 9.02
N VAL A 176 35.70 -27.47 8.59
CA VAL A 176 35.07 -28.40 9.51
C VAL A 176 36.17 -29.21 10.19
N MET A 177 36.40 -28.96 11.47
CA MET A 177 37.38 -29.71 12.25
C MET A 177 36.93 -31.17 12.40
N ASP A 178 37.83 -32.11 12.16
CA ASP A 178 37.53 -33.55 12.24
C ASP A 178 37.06 -33.96 13.65
N ALA A 179 37.57 -33.27 14.68
CA ALA A 179 37.10 -33.39 16.06
C ALA A 179 35.64 -32.94 16.26
N THR A 180 35.16 -31.97 15.48
CA THR A 180 33.75 -31.54 15.50
C THR A 180 32.85 -32.56 14.81
N LEU A 181 33.30 -33.15 13.70
CA LEU A 181 32.58 -34.24 13.04
C LEU A 181 32.53 -35.50 13.92
N GLY A 182 33.63 -35.85 14.56
CA GLY A 182 33.69 -36.98 15.50
C GLY A 182 32.89 -36.76 16.80
N ALA A 183 32.60 -35.51 17.16
CA ALA A 183 31.74 -35.16 18.29
C ALA A 183 30.24 -35.14 17.95
N LEU A 184 29.87 -35.23 16.67
CA LEU A 184 28.47 -35.36 16.28
C LEU A 184 27.97 -36.73 16.73
N PRO A 185 26.85 -36.81 17.46
CA PRO A 185 26.27 -38.08 17.83
C PRO A 185 25.88 -38.82 16.55
N SER A 186 26.41 -40.04 16.38
CA SER A 186 25.92 -40.94 15.34
C SER A 186 24.44 -41.19 15.62
N LEU A 187 23.58 -40.78 14.68
CA LEU A 187 22.17 -41.14 14.74
C LEU A 187 22.07 -42.66 14.59
N PRO A 188 21.13 -43.31 15.29
CA PRO A 188 20.86 -44.72 15.07
C PRO A 188 20.43 -44.94 13.61
N VAL A 189 20.90 -46.03 13.02
CA VAL A 189 20.47 -46.44 11.68
C VAL A 189 18.98 -46.78 11.75
N MET A 190 18.18 -46.09 10.94
CA MET A 190 16.73 -46.23 10.93
C MET A 190 16.32 -47.21 9.82
N GLU A 191 16.63 -48.48 10.04
CA GLU A 191 16.37 -49.62 9.12
C GLU A 191 14.88 -49.76 8.75
N GLU A 192 13.99 -49.16 9.54
CA GLU A 192 12.54 -49.12 9.27
C GLU A 192 12.20 -48.37 7.97
N LEU A 193 13.04 -47.42 7.52
CA LEU A 193 12.84 -46.71 6.24
C LEU A 193 13.32 -47.51 5.03
N ASP A 194 14.26 -48.43 5.22
CA ASP A 194 14.77 -49.30 4.15
C ASP A 194 13.84 -50.51 3.92
N ALA A 195 12.91 -50.76 4.85
CA ALA A 195 11.88 -51.78 4.70
C ALA A 195 10.85 -51.37 3.64
N LEU A 196 10.51 -52.32 2.75
CA LEU A 196 9.43 -52.13 1.79
C LEU A 196 8.11 -51.93 2.57
N PRO A 197 7.33 -50.86 2.30
CA PRO A 197 6.09 -50.60 3.02
C PRO A 197 5.13 -51.78 2.89
N SER A 198 4.46 -52.12 3.99
CA SER A 198 3.47 -53.18 3.99
C SER A 198 2.25 -52.77 3.16
N ALA A 199 1.62 -53.74 2.49
CA ALA A 199 0.41 -53.49 1.70
C ALA A 199 -0.76 -52.98 2.55
N GLU A 200 -0.73 -53.18 3.87
CA GLU A 200 -1.73 -52.66 4.81
C GLU A 200 -1.47 -51.18 5.15
N GLU A 201 -0.21 -50.77 5.30
CA GLU A 201 0.20 -49.38 5.55
C GLU A 201 -0.07 -48.50 4.32
N LEU A 202 0.17 -49.06 3.12
CA LEU A 202 -0.17 -48.41 1.85
C LEU A 202 -1.69 -48.18 1.73
N ARG A 203 -2.50 -49.19 2.04
CA ARG A 203 -3.98 -49.05 2.01
C ARG A 203 -4.45 -48.02 3.02
N LYS A 204 -3.91 -48.05 4.24
CA LYS A 204 -4.26 -47.11 5.30
C LYS A 204 -3.89 -45.66 4.96
N THR A 205 -2.75 -45.44 4.29
CA THR A 205 -2.34 -44.10 3.84
C THR A 205 -3.23 -43.60 2.70
N ILE A 206 -3.60 -44.46 1.74
CA ILE A 206 -4.57 -44.13 0.68
C ILE A 206 -5.92 -43.75 1.29
N ASP A 207 -6.43 -44.54 2.24
CA ASP A 207 -7.71 -44.27 2.90
C ASP A 207 -7.67 -42.95 3.69
N SER A 208 -6.56 -42.65 4.38
CA SER A 208 -6.35 -41.38 5.09
C SER A 208 -6.31 -40.18 4.13
N LEU A 209 -5.64 -40.31 2.99
CA LEU A 209 -5.59 -39.26 1.96
C LEU A 209 -6.95 -39.01 1.29
N LEU A 210 -7.78 -40.04 1.18
CA LEU A 210 -9.15 -39.91 0.67
C LEU A 210 -10.10 -39.31 1.72
N GLN A 211 -9.77 -39.41 3.00
CA GLN A 211 -10.56 -38.90 4.12
C GLN A 211 -10.20 -37.44 4.47
N GLU A 212 -8.95 -37.03 4.26
CA GLU A 212 -8.55 -35.63 4.28
C GLU A 212 -9.13 -34.91 3.04
N SER A 213 -10.00 -33.93 3.27
CA SER A 213 -10.66 -33.17 2.21
C SER A 213 -9.63 -32.55 1.24
N PRO A 214 -9.73 -32.78 -0.09
CA PRO A 214 -8.73 -32.37 -1.10
C PRO A 214 -8.43 -30.86 -1.27
N TRP A 215 -8.82 -30.00 -0.34
CA TRP A 215 -8.91 -28.55 -0.58
C TRP A 215 -8.19 -27.70 0.46
N GLU A 216 -7.00 -28.09 0.88
CA GLU A 216 -6.00 -27.14 1.38
C GLU A 216 -4.62 -27.48 0.79
N GLY A 217 -4.37 -27.05 -0.46
CA GLY A 217 -3.00 -26.68 -0.85
C GLY A 217 -2.31 -27.36 -2.04
N TRP A 218 -2.95 -28.20 -2.87
CA TRP A 218 -2.31 -28.77 -4.06
C TRP A 218 -3.00 -28.38 -5.38
N ASP A 219 -2.20 -28.00 -6.37
CA ASP A 219 -2.63 -27.71 -7.75
C ASP A 219 -3.27 -28.96 -8.41
N PRO A 220 -4.30 -28.81 -9.25
CA PRO A 220 -4.95 -29.95 -9.88
C PRO A 220 -4.00 -30.62 -10.88
N ILE A 221 -3.48 -31.80 -10.53
CA ILE A 221 -2.83 -32.70 -11.48
C ILE A 221 -3.92 -33.24 -12.42
N ARG A 222 -4.06 -32.60 -13.58
CA ARG A 222 -4.74 -33.14 -14.75
C ARG A 222 -4.01 -34.43 -15.17
N GLY A 223 -4.61 -35.59 -14.92
CA GLY A 223 -4.00 -36.86 -15.32
C GLY A 223 -4.78 -38.11 -14.95
N SER A 224 -6.10 -38.14 -15.13
CA SER A 224 -6.90 -39.37 -14.95
C SER A 224 -7.35 -40.03 -16.26
N GLU A 225 -7.06 -39.44 -17.42
CA GLU A 225 -7.43 -40.03 -18.73
C GLU A 225 -6.30 -40.81 -19.41
N GLU A 226 -5.05 -40.71 -18.97
CA GLU A 226 -3.91 -41.27 -19.72
C GLU A 226 -3.54 -42.73 -19.33
N TRP A 227 -4.05 -43.26 -18.22
CA TRP A 227 -3.69 -44.61 -17.74
C TRP A 227 -4.61 -45.76 -18.20
N GLN A 228 -5.70 -45.47 -18.91
CA GLN A 228 -6.63 -46.51 -19.41
C GLN A 228 -6.41 -46.87 -20.91
N ALA A 229 -5.59 -46.12 -21.65
CA ALA A 229 -5.41 -46.34 -23.09
C ALA A 229 -4.33 -47.38 -23.46
N GLY A 230 -3.55 -47.89 -22.49
CA GLY A 230 -2.44 -48.82 -22.75
C GLY A 230 -2.80 -50.32 -22.77
N SER A 231 -4.02 -50.72 -22.37
CA SER A 231 -4.36 -52.15 -22.17
C SER A 231 -5.19 -52.77 -23.30
N ALA A 232 -5.58 -51.99 -24.32
CA ALA A 232 -6.52 -52.45 -25.36
C ALA A 232 -5.93 -52.65 -26.76
N ALA A 233 -4.61 -52.59 -26.94
CA ALA A 233 -3.96 -52.68 -28.27
C ALA A 233 -2.92 -53.81 -28.41
N ALA A 234 -3.10 -54.93 -27.70
CA ALA A 234 -2.28 -56.13 -27.88
C ALA A 234 -3.14 -57.40 -27.78
N SER A 235 -4.07 -57.58 -28.71
CA SER A 235 -4.67 -58.87 -29.07
C SER A 235 -5.40 -58.75 -30.41
N THR A 236 -4.65 -58.85 -31.50
CA THR A 236 -5.10 -59.48 -32.76
C THR A 236 -3.88 -60.05 -33.46
#